data_AF-A0A0K9XAI8-F1
#
_entry.id   AF-A0A0K9XAI8-F1
#
_cell.length_a   1.000
_cell.length_b   1.000
_cell.length_c   1.000
_cell.angle_alpha   90.00
_cell.angle_beta   90.00
_cell.angle_gamma   90.00
#
_symmetry.space_group_name_H-M   'P 1'
#
loop_
_entity.id
_entity.type
_entity.pdbx_description
1 polymer ?
#
loop_
_entity_poly.entity_id
_entity_poly.type
_entity_poly.pdbx_seq_one_letter_code
_entity_poly.pdbx_strand_id
1 'polypeptide(L)'
;MTGRRLRDLGLHSVPLRRPLDYPGRPVREACLLRGDELLPLRAREGALGTWRVVDGGATGELDGVLEALGAAPAGRRHPVVAVGSNASPAQIAHKLGTAGVPAVVPMVPVTVRGIGVGCSAHIGRAGYVAAAPYADPDAERPLVVGWLDPAQMAVVDASEVHYRRVLLPGAAYPMTPPAGPRLGGAYVYVSRHGVLLDPATGRPRPGGGDQSALLRALLAASPRLRALLGPDPAAWIRRARNEDAVRELGARIFAEEGWVRAEEGLPGASGQGDLSHAELSP
;
A
#
# COMPACT_ATOMS: atom_id res chain seq x y z
N MET A 1 -21.91 -21.82 4.74
CA MET A 1 -20.59 -21.17 4.84
C MET A 1 -20.60 -20.00 3.88
N THR A 2 -20.51 -18.78 4.39
CA THR A 2 -20.57 -17.55 3.59
C THR A 2 -19.23 -17.34 2.87
N GLY A 3 -19.24 -17.07 1.56
CA GLY A 3 -18.05 -16.89 0.71
C GLY A 3 -17.28 -15.59 0.98
N ARG A 4 -16.87 -15.36 2.23
CA ARG A 4 -16.16 -14.16 2.69
C ARG A 4 -14.66 -14.34 2.83
N ARG A 5 -14.17 -15.58 2.71
CA ARG A 5 -12.73 -15.84 2.75
C ARG A 5 -12.06 -15.21 1.54
N LEU A 6 -10.84 -14.72 1.73
CA LEU A 6 -10.02 -14.15 0.66
C LEU A 6 -9.86 -15.10 -0.53
N ARG A 7 -9.84 -16.42 -0.27
CA ARG A 7 -9.79 -17.44 -1.33
C ARG A 7 -11.06 -17.41 -2.18
N ASP A 8 -12.22 -17.46 -1.54
CA ASP A 8 -13.54 -17.51 -2.19
C ASP A 8 -13.81 -16.22 -2.98
N LEU A 9 -13.28 -15.09 -2.50
CA LEU A 9 -13.38 -13.78 -3.15
C LEU A 9 -12.33 -13.57 -4.26
N GLY A 10 -11.41 -14.52 -4.49
CA GLY A 10 -10.33 -14.37 -5.47
C GLY A 10 -9.31 -13.27 -5.10
N LEU A 11 -9.16 -12.97 -3.81
CA LEU A 11 -8.28 -11.95 -3.24
C LEU A 11 -7.09 -12.53 -2.46
N HIS A 12 -6.82 -13.84 -2.60
CA HIS A 12 -5.83 -14.58 -1.81
C HIS A 12 -4.38 -14.52 -2.34
N SER A 13 -4.12 -13.86 -3.48
CA SER A 13 -2.76 -13.78 -4.01
C SER A 13 -1.90 -12.86 -3.14
N VAL A 14 -0.69 -13.32 -2.82
CA VAL A 14 0.29 -12.59 -2.01
C VAL A 14 1.45 -12.21 -2.93
N PRO A 15 1.62 -10.92 -3.28
CA PRO A 15 2.69 -10.44 -4.15
C PRO A 15 4.09 -10.92 -3.78
N LEU A 16 4.38 -11.06 -2.48
CA LEU A 16 5.67 -11.60 -2.02
C LEU A 16 5.94 -13.02 -2.57
N ARG A 17 4.90 -13.85 -2.68
CA ARG A 17 4.98 -15.23 -3.19
C ARG A 17 4.86 -15.26 -4.72
N ARG A 18 4.03 -14.39 -5.30
CA ARG A 18 3.79 -14.24 -6.74
C ARG A 18 4.13 -12.82 -7.21
N PRO A 19 5.40 -12.51 -7.49
CA PRO A 19 5.86 -11.14 -7.73
C PRO A 19 5.24 -10.47 -8.94
N LEU A 20 4.87 -11.25 -9.96
CA LEU A 20 4.19 -10.74 -11.14
C LEU A 20 2.72 -10.35 -10.87
N ASP A 21 2.16 -10.78 -9.73
CA ASP A 21 0.84 -10.34 -9.29
C ASP A 21 0.92 -9.02 -8.49
N TYR A 22 2.11 -8.45 -8.26
CA TYR A 22 2.26 -7.16 -7.56
C TYR A 22 1.43 -6.06 -8.26
N PRO A 23 0.75 -5.17 -7.52
CA PRO A 23 0.70 -5.02 -6.05
C PRO A 23 -0.28 -5.97 -5.34
N GLY A 24 -0.92 -6.88 -6.05
CA GLY A 24 -2.07 -7.65 -5.56
C GLY A 24 -3.36 -6.88 -5.77
N ARG A 25 -4.49 -7.55 -5.54
CA ARG A 25 -5.81 -6.92 -5.72
C ARG A 25 -6.16 -6.07 -4.50
N PRO A 26 -6.45 -4.76 -4.66
CA PRO A 26 -6.90 -3.92 -3.57
C PRO A 26 -8.36 -4.21 -3.19
N VAL A 27 -8.75 -3.83 -1.97
CA VAL A 27 -10.18 -3.76 -1.64
C VAL A 27 -10.86 -2.66 -2.45
N ARG A 28 -12.09 -2.91 -2.92
CA ARG A 28 -12.88 -1.97 -3.73
C ARG A 28 -14.04 -1.33 -2.97
N GLU A 29 -14.40 -1.92 -1.85
CA GLU A 29 -15.42 -1.43 -0.93
C GLU A 29 -14.82 -1.40 0.48
N ALA A 30 -15.39 -0.56 1.34
CA ALA A 30 -15.05 -0.54 2.75
C ALA A 30 -15.31 -1.92 3.38
N CYS A 31 -14.32 -2.44 4.10
CA CYS A 31 -14.41 -3.73 4.75
C CYS A 31 -13.57 -3.78 6.03
N LEU A 32 -13.89 -4.76 6.87
CA LEU A 32 -13.03 -5.20 7.96
C LEU A 32 -12.34 -6.50 7.53
N LEU A 33 -11.02 -6.46 7.41
CA LEU A 33 -10.21 -7.68 7.35
C LEU A 33 -10.22 -8.32 8.73
N ARG A 34 -10.63 -9.59 8.82
CA ARG A 34 -10.62 -10.42 10.03
C ARG A 34 -9.97 -11.77 9.70
N GLY A 35 -8.71 -11.95 10.07
CA GLY A 35 -7.93 -13.13 9.72
C GLY A 35 -7.79 -13.25 8.20
N ASP A 36 -8.45 -14.25 7.61
CA ASP A 36 -8.53 -14.48 6.17
C ASP A 36 -9.91 -14.15 5.58
N GLU A 37 -10.75 -13.41 6.29
CA GLU A 37 -12.10 -13.01 5.86
C GLU A 37 -12.20 -11.50 5.63
N LEU A 38 -13.04 -11.10 4.66
CA LEU A 38 -13.46 -9.71 4.47
C LEU A 38 -14.94 -9.57 4.82
N LEU A 39 -15.21 -8.80 5.87
CA LEU A 39 -16.55 -8.45 6.28
C LEU A 39 -16.91 -7.09 5.67
N PRO A 40 -18.04 -6.95 4.96
CA PRO A 40 -18.48 -5.65 4.46
C PRO A 40 -18.63 -4.65 5.61
N LEU A 41 -18.10 -3.44 5.39
CA LEU A 41 -18.23 -2.33 6.33
C LEU A 41 -19.06 -1.24 5.65
N ARG A 42 -20.31 -1.07 6.12
CA ARG A 42 -21.25 -0.11 5.54
C ARG A 42 -21.03 1.27 6.14
N ALA A 43 -20.69 2.21 5.27
CA ALA A 43 -20.42 3.59 5.60
C ALA A 43 -21.64 4.29 6.21
N ARG A 44 -21.41 5.17 7.18
CA ARG A 44 -22.42 6.04 7.82
C ARG A 44 -21.82 7.41 8.10
N GLU A 45 -22.70 8.40 8.24
CA GLU A 45 -22.29 9.71 8.76
C GLU A 45 -21.68 9.58 10.17
N GLY A 46 -20.69 10.41 10.45
CA GLY A 46 -19.94 10.41 11.71
C GLY A 46 -18.63 9.63 11.65
N ALA A 47 -18.11 9.26 12.84
CA ALA A 47 -16.81 8.62 13.00
C ALA A 47 -16.80 7.18 12.45
N LEU A 48 -15.63 6.72 11.99
CA LEU A 48 -15.44 5.37 11.45
C LEU A 48 -15.93 4.26 12.39
N GLY A 49 -15.80 4.44 13.71
CA GLY A 49 -16.24 3.48 14.72
C GLY A 49 -17.74 3.17 14.70
N THR A 50 -18.58 4.07 14.17
CA THR A 50 -20.05 3.90 14.11
C THR A 50 -20.52 3.17 12.85
N TRP A 51 -19.61 2.90 11.91
CA TRP A 51 -19.90 2.19 10.66
C TRP A 51 -20.31 0.75 10.95
N ARG A 52 -21.14 0.15 10.08
CA ARG A 52 -21.75 -1.15 10.37
C ARG A 52 -21.01 -2.29 9.69
N VAL A 53 -20.43 -3.18 10.49
CA VAL A 53 -19.86 -4.45 10.02
C VAL A 53 -21.01 -5.43 9.77
N VAL A 54 -21.01 -6.10 8.62
CA VAL A 54 -22.02 -7.10 8.26
C VAL A 54 -21.41 -8.50 8.34
N ASP A 55 -21.83 -9.29 9.33
CA ASP A 55 -21.39 -10.67 9.51
C ASP A 55 -22.58 -11.65 9.61
N GLY A 56 -22.84 -12.35 8.51
CA GLY A 56 -23.74 -13.50 8.48
C GLY A 56 -25.21 -13.16 8.71
N GLY A 57 -25.59 -11.89 8.53
CA GLY A 57 -26.92 -11.36 8.86
C GLY A 57 -26.94 -10.55 10.16
N ALA A 58 -25.95 -10.74 11.04
CA ALA A 58 -25.73 -9.85 12.17
C ALA A 58 -25.06 -8.55 11.71
N THR A 59 -25.42 -7.46 12.38
CA THR A 59 -24.78 -6.15 12.17
C THR A 59 -24.37 -5.55 13.50
N GLY A 60 -23.16 -5.01 13.55
CA GLY A 60 -22.59 -4.35 14.73
C GLY A 60 -21.86 -3.09 14.32
N GLU A 61 -21.76 -2.12 15.23
CA GLU A 61 -20.86 -0.98 15.02
C GLU A 61 -19.42 -1.46 15.05
N LEU A 62 -18.58 -0.86 14.22
CA LEU A 62 -17.19 -1.28 14.05
C LEU A 62 -16.45 -1.31 15.38
N ASP A 63 -16.59 -0.30 16.23
CA ASP A 63 -15.89 -0.28 17.52
C ASP A 63 -16.37 -1.39 18.46
N GLY A 64 -17.67 -1.70 18.48
CA GLY A 64 -18.19 -2.84 19.24
C GLY A 64 -17.71 -4.19 18.70
N VAL A 65 -17.56 -4.33 17.38
CA VAL A 65 -16.98 -5.54 16.78
C VAL A 65 -15.47 -5.64 17.06
N LEU A 66 -14.73 -4.53 17.02
CA LEU A 66 -13.31 -4.49 17.36
C LEU A 66 -13.10 -4.86 18.84
N GLU A 67 -13.91 -4.31 19.75
CA GLU A 67 -13.89 -4.63 21.17
C GLU A 67 -14.15 -6.12 21.42
N ALA A 68 -15.17 -6.70 20.79
CA ALA A 68 -15.46 -8.13 20.89
C ALA A 68 -14.32 -9.03 20.37
N LEU A 69 -13.47 -8.51 19.49
CA LEU A 69 -12.26 -9.17 18.97
C LEU A 69 -11.00 -8.86 19.81
N GLY A 70 -11.13 -8.10 20.91
CA GLY A 70 -10.00 -7.67 21.74
C GLY A 70 -9.07 -6.67 21.03
N ALA A 71 -9.57 -5.98 20.01
CA ALA A 71 -8.80 -5.07 19.17
C ALA A 71 -9.06 -3.61 19.54
N ALA A 72 -8.08 -2.72 19.31
CA ALA A 72 -8.24 -1.29 19.58
C ALA A 72 -9.39 -0.68 18.74
N PRO A 73 -10.17 0.27 19.29
CA PRO A 73 -11.23 0.98 18.56
C PRO A 73 -10.65 1.84 17.43
N ALA A 74 -11.47 2.19 16.44
CA ALA A 74 -11.07 2.92 15.24
C ALA A 74 -10.33 4.23 15.53
N GLY A 75 -10.77 4.98 16.55
CA GLY A 75 -10.16 6.25 16.94
C GLY A 75 -8.72 6.10 17.48
N ARG A 76 -8.35 4.93 18.03
CA ARG A 76 -7.00 4.64 18.57
C ARG A 76 -6.07 3.97 17.56
N ARG A 77 -6.49 3.87 16.30
CA ARG A 77 -5.71 3.32 15.20
C ARG A 77 -5.13 4.43 14.35
N HIS A 78 -4.11 4.11 13.58
CA HIS A 78 -3.42 5.04 12.70
C HIS A 78 -3.87 4.83 11.26
N PRO A 79 -4.43 5.86 10.58
CA PRO A 79 -4.80 5.75 9.18
C PRO A 79 -3.53 5.72 8.30
N VAL A 80 -3.44 4.74 7.40
CA VAL A 80 -2.30 4.54 6.50
C VAL A 80 -2.77 4.40 5.06
N VAL A 81 -2.40 5.36 4.21
CA VAL A 81 -2.63 5.33 2.77
C VAL A 81 -1.72 4.29 2.12
N ALA A 82 -2.33 3.35 1.41
CA ALA A 82 -1.63 2.31 0.66
C ALA A 82 -1.62 2.62 -0.85
N VAL A 83 -0.43 2.84 -1.40
CA VAL A 83 -0.20 3.06 -2.84
C VAL A 83 0.27 1.81 -3.58
N GLY A 84 0.45 0.70 -2.85
CA GLY A 84 1.00 -0.55 -3.36
C GLY A 84 0.42 -1.75 -2.60
N SER A 85 1.26 -2.74 -2.30
CA SER A 85 0.77 -4.03 -1.80
C SER A 85 0.01 -4.01 -0.47
N ASN A 86 0.15 -2.96 0.34
CA ASN A 86 -0.64 -2.78 1.56
C ASN A 86 -2.14 -2.52 1.30
N ALA A 87 -2.52 -2.20 0.06
CA ALA A 87 -3.92 -2.11 -0.33
C ALA A 87 -4.56 -3.51 -0.49
N SER A 88 -3.74 -4.55 -0.64
CA SER A 88 -4.19 -5.92 -0.78
C SER A 88 -4.42 -6.58 0.59
N PRO A 89 -5.63 -7.08 0.87
CA PRO A 89 -5.94 -7.68 2.15
C PRO A 89 -5.16 -8.98 2.40
N ALA A 90 -4.89 -9.78 1.36
CA ALA A 90 -4.04 -10.97 1.51
C ALA A 90 -2.58 -10.63 1.85
N GLN A 91 -2.05 -9.52 1.35
CA GLN A 91 -0.71 -9.08 1.71
C GLN A 91 -0.66 -8.64 3.18
N ILE A 92 -1.64 -7.87 3.65
CA ILE A 92 -1.74 -7.45 5.05
C ILE A 92 -1.93 -8.67 5.97
N ALA A 93 -2.88 -9.56 5.66
CA ALA A 93 -3.09 -10.79 6.42
C ALA A 93 -1.82 -11.65 6.49
N HIS A 94 -1.08 -11.76 5.37
CA HIS A 94 0.18 -12.50 5.33
C HIS A 94 1.27 -11.86 6.21
N LYS A 95 1.46 -10.54 6.14
CA LYS A 95 2.45 -9.81 6.95
C LYS A 95 2.15 -10.01 8.45
N LEU A 96 0.91 -9.74 8.86
CA LEU A 96 0.48 -9.83 10.25
C LEU A 96 0.52 -11.26 10.78
N GLY A 97 -0.02 -12.23 10.03
CA GLY A 97 0.00 -13.64 10.42
C GLY A 97 1.40 -14.22 10.54
N THR A 98 2.35 -13.81 9.68
CA THR A 98 3.75 -14.24 9.78
C THR A 98 4.42 -13.69 11.05
N ALA A 99 3.99 -12.52 11.52
CA ALA A 99 4.48 -11.89 12.74
C ALA A 99 3.71 -12.32 14.01
N GLY A 100 2.72 -13.22 13.89
CA GLY A 100 1.86 -13.62 15.01
C GLY A 100 0.90 -12.52 15.50
N VAL A 101 0.70 -11.46 14.71
CA VAL A 101 -0.21 -10.36 15.03
C VAL A 101 -1.59 -10.62 14.40
N PRO A 102 -2.71 -10.45 15.13
CA PRO A 102 -4.04 -10.62 14.56
C PRO A 102 -4.32 -9.67 13.40
N ALA A 103 -4.80 -10.23 12.28
CA ALA A 103 -5.22 -9.47 11.11
C ALA A 103 -6.65 -8.94 11.30
N VAL A 104 -6.80 -7.89 12.10
CA VAL A 104 -8.07 -7.18 12.32
C VAL A 104 -7.90 -5.73 11.90
N VAL A 105 -8.22 -5.40 10.65
CA VAL A 105 -7.88 -4.11 10.02
C VAL A 105 -9.07 -3.56 9.23
N PRO A 106 -9.64 -2.40 9.61
CA PRO A 106 -10.53 -1.65 8.74
C PRO A 106 -9.77 -1.16 7.50
N MET A 107 -10.28 -1.45 6.31
CA MET A 107 -9.72 -1.04 5.03
C MET A 107 -10.78 -0.31 4.20
N VAL A 108 -10.54 0.95 3.85
CA VAL A 108 -11.52 1.82 3.20
C VAL A 108 -10.91 2.48 1.97
N PRO A 109 -11.54 2.39 0.78
CA PRO A 109 -11.19 3.24 -0.34
C PRO A 109 -11.54 4.70 -0.03
N VAL A 110 -10.54 5.58 -0.05
CA VAL A 110 -10.64 7.02 0.25
C VAL A 110 -10.15 7.79 -0.97
N THR A 111 -10.88 8.83 -1.38
CA THR A 111 -10.40 9.73 -2.44
C THR A 111 -9.32 10.63 -1.87
N VAL A 112 -8.09 10.49 -2.38
CA VAL A 112 -6.91 11.26 -1.94
C VAL A 112 -6.48 12.20 -3.07
N ARG A 113 -6.22 13.47 -2.73
CA ARG A 113 -5.70 14.49 -3.63
C ARG A 113 -4.23 14.81 -3.35
N GLY A 114 -3.51 15.28 -4.37
CA GLY A 114 -2.13 15.77 -4.25
C GLY A 114 -1.05 14.69 -4.35
N ILE A 115 -1.44 13.43 -4.64
CA ILE A 115 -0.51 12.29 -4.67
C ILE A 115 -0.66 11.46 -5.94
N GLY A 116 0.45 11.37 -6.66
CA GLY A 116 0.70 10.42 -7.72
C GLY A 116 1.16 9.06 -7.20
N VAL A 117 0.96 8.01 -7.98
CA VAL A 117 1.43 6.65 -7.71
C VAL A 117 2.30 6.22 -8.88
N GLY A 118 3.60 6.19 -8.63
CA GLY A 118 4.62 5.77 -9.59
C GLY A 118 5.22 4.42 -9.25
N CYS A 119 6.18 3.99 -10.07
CA CYS A 119 7.06 2.86 -9.77
C CYS A 119 8.27 3.37 -8.98
N SER A 120 8.61 2.72 -7.87
CA SER A 120 9.82 3.03 -7.11
C SER A 120 11.07 2.72 -7.92
N ALA A 121 12.13 3.52 -7.79
CA ALA A 121 13.40 3.25 -8.46
C ALA A 121 14.29 2.22 -7.74
N HIS A 122 13.69 1.14 -7.25
CA HIS A 122 14.42 -0.02 -6.74
C HIS A 122 13.74 -1.32 -7.14
N ILE A 123 14.49 -2.42 -7.07
CA ILE A 123 13.98 -3.76 -7.25
C ILE A 123 13.73 -4.35 -5.86
N GLY A 124 12.47 -4.65 -5.55
CA GLY A 124 12.07 -5.22 -4.27
C GLY A 124 12.60 -6.63 -4.08
N ARG A 125 12.61 -7.11 -2.82
CA ARG A 125 13.18 -8.41 -2.44
C ARG A 125 12.68 -9.60 -3.26
N ALA A 126 11.43 -9.59 -3.69
CA ALA A 126 10.87 -10.68 -4.49
C ALA A 126 11.08 -10.52 -6.00
N GLY A 127 11.75 -9.44 -6.43
CA GLY A 127 12.05 -9.11 -7.82
C GLY A 127 11.07 -8.12 -8.48
N TYR A 128 9.90 -7.85 -7.88
CA TYR A 128 9.00 -6.82 -8.40
C TYR A 128 9.60 -5.42 -8.21
N VAL A 129 9.21 -4.49 -9.07
CA VAL A 129 9.41 -3.05 -8.90
C VAL A 129 8.18 -2.51 -8.18
N ALA A 130 8.36 -2.05 -6.95
CA ALA A 130 7.28 -1.67 -6.05
C ALA A 130 6.64 -0.33 -6.46
N ALA A 131 5.48 -0.01 -5.90
CA ALA A 131 4.83 1.28 -6.09
C ALA A 131 5.41 2.31 -5.12
N ALA A 132 5.45 3.57 -5.51
CA ALA A 132 5.90 4.67 -4.68
C ALA A 132 5.01 5.90 -4.88
N PRO A 133 4.65 6.61 -3.80
CA PRO A 133 3.94 7.88 -3.95
C PRO A 133 4.90 8.94 -4.49
N TYR A 134 4.36 9.92 -5.22
CA TYR A 134 5.06 11.16 -5.51
C TYR A 134 4.11 12.36 -5.38
N ALA A 135 4.64 13.55 -5.09
CA ALA A 135 3.81 14.75 -5.03
C ALA A 135 3.27 15.13 -6.42
N ASP A 136 1.95 15.31 -6.51
CA ASP A 136 1.26 15.63 -7.76
C ASP A 136 -0.01 16.43 -7.43
N PRO A 137 0.07 17.78 -7.43
CA PRO A 137 -1.03 18.64 -6.99
C PRO A 137 -2.34 18.43 -7.76
N ASP A 138 -2.24 17.99 -9.01
CA ASP A 138 -3.38 17.76 -9.90
C ASP A 138 -3.95 16.34 -9.78
N ALA A 139 -3.26 15.44 -9.08
CA ALA A 139 -3.72 14.07 -8.91
C ALA A 139 -4.89 13.99 -7.92
N GLU A 140 -5.93 13.27 -8.34
CA GLU A 140 -7.03 12.82 -7.48
C GLU A 140 -7.36 11.37 -7.81
N ARG A 141 -7.38 10.49 -6.80
CA ARG A 141 -7.67 9.07 -7.01
C ARG A 141 -8.15 8.36 -5.75
N PRO A 142 -8.94 7.28 -5.86
CA PRO A 142 -9.20 6.41 -4.73
C PRO A 142 -7.94 5.62 -4.36
N LEU A 143 -7.54 5.68 -3.09
CA LEU A 143 -6.50 4.84 -2.48
C LEU A 143 -7.09 4.13 -1.27
N VAL A 144 -6.61 2.92 -1.00
CA VAL A 144 -7.04 2.19 0.21
C VAL A 144 -6.32 2.80 1.41
N VAL A 145 -7.08 3.16 2.43
CA VAL A 145 -6.57 3.52 3.76
C VAL A 145 -6.84 2.36 4.70
N GLY A 146 -5.80 1.88 5.38
CA GLY A 146 -5.91 0.91 6.47
C GLY A 146 -5.80 1.58 7.82
N TRP A 147 -6.63 1.20 8.79
CA TRP A 147 -6.52 1.67 10.18
C TRP A 147 -5.77 0.63 11.01
N LEU A 148 -4.49 0.87 11.22
CA LEU A 148 -3.60 -0.06 11.93
C LEU A 148 -3.50 0.32 13.41
N ASP A 149 -3.62 -0.64 14.31
CA ASP A 149 -3.18 -0.41 15.70
C ASP A 149 -1.64 -0.37 15.80
N PRO A 150 -1.05 0.04 16.94
CA PRO A 150 0.41 0.17 17.06
C PRO A 150 1.19 -1.11 16.75
N ALA A 151 0.67 -2.28 17.12
CA ALA A 151 1.34 -3.56 16.87
C ALA A 151 1.32 -3.91 15.37
N GLN A 152 0.17 -3.72 14.72
CA GLN A 152 0.02 -3.89 13.28
C GLN A 152 0.90 -2.91 12.49
N MET A 153 0.94 -1.66 12.92
CA MET A 153 1.77 -0.62 12.34
C MET A 153 3.26 -0.99 12.39
N ALA A 154 3.75 -1.46 13.55
CA ALA A 154 5.14 -1.90 13.71
C ALA A 154 5.52 -3.05 12.75
N VAL A 155 4.60 -3.99 12.50
CA VAL A 155 4.80 -5.06 11.51
C VAL A 155 4.91 -4.49 10.09
N VAL A 156 4.09 -3.50 9.75
CA VAL A 156 4.18 -2.84 8.44
C VAL A 156 5.50 -2.08 8.34
N ASP A 157 5.88 -1.27 9.32
CA ASP A 157 7.15 -0.54 9.37
C ASP A 157 8.34 -1.48 9.15
N ALA A 158 8.39 -2.62 9.85
CA ALA A 158 9.46 -3.61 9.72
C ALA A 158 9.56 -4.22 8.31
N SER A 159 8.46 -4.21 7.54
CA SER A 159 8.42 -4.71 6.16
C SER A 159 8.82 -3.67 5.10
N GLU A 160 8.85 -2.39 5.46
CA GLU A 160 8.97 -1.25 4.54
C GLU A 160 10.42 -0.68 4.52
N VAL A 161 11.43 -1.57 4.50
CA VAL A 161 12.86 -1.23 4.64
C VAL A 161 13.39 -0.20 3.63
N HIS A 162 12.81 -0.12 2.44
CA HIS A 162 13.18 0.82 1.38
C HIS A 162 12.34 2.11 1.38
N TYR A 163 11.49 2.26 2.40
CA TYR A 163 10.58 3.38 2.52
C TYR A 163 10.80 4.08 3.86
N ARG A 164 10.25 5.28 3.96
CA ARG A 164 10.09 6.03 5.20
C ARG A 164 8.62 6.33 5.39
N ARG A 165 8.12 6.15 6.61
CA ARG A 165 6.77 6.54 6.97
C ARG A 165 6.71 8.05 7.17
N VAL A 166 5.72 8.70 6.57
CA VAL A 166 5.52 10.15 6.55
C VAL A 166 4.06 10.43 6.87
N LEU A 167 3.79 11.46 7.68
CA LEU A 167 2.44 11.95 7.90
C LEU A 167 2.06 12.96 6.80
N LEU A 168 0.96 12.69 6.11
CA LEU A 168 0.34 13.62 5.18
C LEU A 168 -0.72 14.44 5.93
N PRO A 169 -0.56 15.77 6.04
CA PRO A 169 -1.59 16.62 6.64
C PRO A 169 -2.79 16.75 5.70
N GLY A 170 -3.99 16.50 6.22
CA GLY A 170 -5.25 16.52 5.46
C GLY A 170 -5.59 17.88 4.86
N ALA A 171 -5.05 18.97 5.43
CA ALA A 171 -5.18 20.31 4.87
C ALA A 171 -4.44 20.48 3.52
N ALA A 172 -3.28 19.83 3.35
CA ALA A 172 -2.50 19.88 2.11
C ALA A 172 -2.84 18.72 1.16
N TYR A 173 -3.25 17.58 1.72
CA TYR A 173 -3.63 16.38 0.98
C TYR A 173 -5.07 15.98 1.36
N PRO A 174 -6.10 16.60 0.78
CA PRO A 174 -7.48 16.27 1.10
C PRO A 174 -7.78 14.78 0.93
N MET A 175 -8.34 14.18 1.97
CA MET A 175 -8.70 12.75 2.05
C MET A 175 -10.18 12.61 2.40
N THR A 176 -10.98 12.22 1.40
CA THR A 176 -12.44 12.15 1.53
C THR A 176 -12.89 10.68 1.59
N PRO A 177 -13.30 10.17 2.77
CA PRO A 177 -13.88 8.84 2.88
C PRO A 177 -15.27 8.78 2.22
N PRO A 178 -15.82 7.57 2.00
CA PRO A 178 -17.15 7.37 1.43
C PRO A 178 -18.31 8.03 2.21
N ALA A 179 -18.16 8.25 3.51
CA ALA A 179 -19.11 8.96 4.36
C ALA A 179 -18.38 9.57 5.57
N GLY A 180 -19.01 10.50 6.27
CA GLY A 180 -18.42 11.15 7.44
C GLY A 180 -17.34 12.20 7.10
N PRO A 181 -16.61 12.70 8.11
CA PRO A 181 -15.70 13.82 7.94
C PRO A 181 -14.46 13.45 7.12
N ARG A 182 -13.84 14.44 6.47
CA ARG A 182 -12.51 14.30 5.87
C ARG A 182 -11.49 13.93 6.94
N LEU A 183 -10.49 13.14 6.56
CA LEU A 183 -9.38 12.82 7.46
C LEU A 183 -8.51 14.07 7.62
N GLY A 184 -8.16 14.45 8.85
CA GLY A 184 -7.21 15.54 9.10
C GLY A 184 -5.75 15.12 8.89
N GLY A 185 -5.47 13.83 8.68
CA GLY A 185 -4.20 13.34 8.16
C GLY A 185 -4.15 11.82 8.05
N ALA A 186 -3.13 11.30 7.37
CA ALA A 186 -2.83 9.87 7.29
C ALA A 186 -1.36 9.62 6.98
N TYR A 187 -0.84 8.48 7.43
CA TYR A 187 0.52 8.06 7.12
C TYR A 187 0.62 7.48 5.70
N VAL A 188 1.77 7.64 5.07
CA VAL A 188 2.13 6.99 3.81
C VAL A 188 3.59 6.54 3.86
N TYR A 189 3.92 5.47 3.15
CA TYR A 189 5.30 5.01 2.99
C TYR A 189 5.90 5.60 1.71
N VAL A 190 6.87 6.50 1.86
CA VAL A 190 7.57 7.19 0.76
C VAL A 190 8.87 6.47 0.44
N SER A 191 9.08 6.17 -0.84
CA SER A 191 10.28 5.48 -1.33
C SER A 191 11.54 6.31 -1.05
N ARG A 192 12.58 5.67 -0.50
CA ARG A 192 13.90 6.29 -0.33
C ARG A 192 14.66 6.44 -1.65
N HIS A 193 14.20 5.77 -2.70
CA HIS A 193 14.84 5.72 -4.01
C HIS A 193 14.18 6.67 -5.02
N GLY A 194 13.12 7.38 -4.64
CA GLY A 194 12.31 8.15 -5.58
C GLY A 194 11.47 7.26 -6.50
N VAL A 195 11.13 7.79 -7.68
CA VAL A 195 10.29 7.15 -8.70
C VAL A 195 11.02 6.99 -10.03
N LEU A 196 10.65 5.95 -10.78
CA LEU A 196 11.08 5.74 -12.16
C LEU A 196 10.32 6.67 -13.11
N LEU A 197 11.05 7.28 -14.02
CA LEU A 197 10.55 8.07 -15.13
C LEU A 197 10.45 7.22 -16.39
N ASP A 198 9.52 7.58 -17.26
CA ASP A 198 9.51 7.13 -18.64
C ASP A 198 10.42 8.05 -19.47
N PRO A 199 11.53 7.54 -20.04
CA PRO A 199 12.47 8.38 -20.79
C PRO A 199 11.83 9.03 -22.02
N ALA A 200 10.75 8.46 -22.57
CA ALA A 200 10.08 9.05 -23.73
C ALA A 200 9.23 10.27 -23.36
N THR A 201 8.73 10.35 -22.13
CA THR A 201 7.80 11.42 -21.70
C THR A 201 8.34 12.30 -20.57
N GLY A 202 9.41 11.87 -19.89
CA GLY A 202 9.92 12.49 -18.66
C GLY A 202 8.99 12.37 -17.45
N ARG A 203 7.84 11.69 -17.57
CA ARG A 203 6.85 11.55 -16.50
C ARG A 203 7.08 10.30 -15.65
N PRO A 204 6.67 10.27 -14.38
CA PRO A 204 6.71 9.05 -13.58
C PRO A 204 5.97 7.89 -14.24
N ARG A 205 6.60 6.72 -14.29
CA ARG A 205 5.96 5.49 -14.75
C ARG A 205 4.83 5.12 -13.80
N PRO A 206 3.61 4.85 -14.29
CA PRO A 206 2.46 4.58 -13.43
C PRO A 206 2.69 3.31 -12.59
N GLY A 207 2.47 3.42 -11.27
CA GLY A 207 2.51 2.29 -10.35
C GLY A 207 1.18 1.54 -10.28
N GLY A 208 1.23 0.29 -9.82
CA GLY A 208 0.02 -0.52 -9.55
C GLY A 208 -0.63 -1.17 -10.78
N GLY A 209 -0.02 -1.08 -11.95
CA GLY A 209 -0.46 -1.74 -13.19
C GLY A 209 0.07 -3.18 -13.36
N ASP A 210 0.09 -3.67 -14.59
CA ASP A 210 0.62 -5.01 -14.93
C ASP A 210 2.15 -5.05 -14.74
N GLN A 211 2.59 -5.81 -13.74
CA GLN A 211 4.00 -5.97 -13.40
C GLN A 211 4.81 -6.59 -14.55
N SER A 212 4.26 -7.55 -15.28
CA SER A 212 4.95 -8.18 -16.41
C SER A 212 5.12 -7.21 -17.57
N ALA A 213 4.12 -6.36 -17.83
CA ALA A 213 4.22 -5.29 -18.82
C ALA A 213 5.30 -4.26 -18.44
N LEU A 214 5.33 -3.83 -17.17
CA LEU A 214 6.37 -2.93 -16.66
C LEU A 214 7.77 -3.52 -16.85
N LEU A 215 7.99 -4.77 -16.41
CA LEU A 215 9.30 -5.41 -16.51
C LEU A 215 9.73 -5.61 -17.98
N ARG A 216 8.81 -5.96 -18.88
CA ARG A 216 9.09 -6.01 -20.32
C ARG A 216 9.52 -4.66 -20.86
N ALA A 217 8.84 -3.57 -20.47
CA ALA A 217 9.19 -2.23 -20.91
C ALA A 217 10.59 -1.81 -20.43
N LEU A 218 10.93 -2.09 -19.17
CA LEU A 218 12.27 -1.79 -18.62
C LEU A 218 13.38 -2.58 -19.33
N LEU A 219 13.15 -3.87 -19.60
CA LEU A 219 14.07 -4.73 -20.34
C LEU A 219 14.24 -4.32 -21.80
N ALA A 220 13.17 -3.82 -22.43
CA ALA A 220 13.22 -3.27 -23.78
C ALA A 220 14.06 -1.98 -23.82
N ALA A 221 13.91 -1.12 -22.82
CA ALA A 221 14.54 0.20 -22.76
C ALA A 221 16.03 0.18 -22.37
N SER A 222 16.53 -0.83 -21.64
CA SER A 222 17.96 -0.92 -21.30
C SER A 222 18.56 -2.28 -21.65
N PRO A 223 19.51 -2.34 -22.61
CA PRO A 223 20.30 -3.53 -22.88
C PRO A 223 21.09 -4.02 -21.65
N ARG A 224 21.51 -3.09 -20.78
CA ARG A 224 22.26 -3.40 -19.55
C ARG A 224 21.38 -4.14 -18.55
N LEU A 225 20.14 -3.68 -18.35
CA LEU A 225 19.16 -4.42 -17.54
C LEU A 225 18.89 -5.81 -18.12
N ARG A 226 18.75 -5.93 -19.45
CA ARG A 226 18.52 -7.21 -20.10
C ARG A 226 19.67 -8.19 -19.95
N ALA A 227 20.91 -7.70 -20.04
CA ALA A 227 22.10 -8.52 -19.79
C ALA A 227 22.16 -9.01 -18.33
N LEU A 228 21.79 -8.15 -17.37
CA LEU A 228 21.84 -8.46 -15.94
C LEU A 228 20.70 -9.39 -15.48
N LEU A 229 19.47 -9.06 -15.84
CA LEU A 229 18.25 -9.66 -15.30
C LEU A 229 17.64 -10.71 -16.23
N GLY A 230 18.13 -10.80 -17.47
CA GLY A 230 17.68 -11.76 -18.46
C GLY A 230 16.66 -11.19 -19.46
N PRO A 231 16.19 -12.02 -20.40
CA PRO A 231 15.45 -11.56 -21.57
C PRO A 231 13.98 -11.22 -21.30
N ASP A 232 13.40 -11.70 -20.20
CA ASP A 232 11.97 -11.62 -19.93
C ASP A 232 11.65 -11.42 -18.42
N PRO A 233 10.39 -11.09 -18.07
CA PRO A 233 9.99 -10.90 -16.68
C PRO A 233 10.22 -12.11 -15.77
N ALA A 234 10.11 -13.34 -16.27
CA ALA A 234 10.31 -14.53 -15.45
C ALA A 234 11.79 -14.71 -15.09
N ALA A 235 12.69 -14.46 -16.05
CA ALA A 235 14.13 -14.40 -15.81
C ALA A 235 14.50 -13.28 -14.83
N TRP A 236 13.91 -12.08 -15.01
CA TRP A 236 14.09 -10.96 -14.10
C TRP A 236 13.75 -11.35 -12.67
N ILE A 237 12.53 -11.88 -12.43
CA ILE A 237 12.08 -12.26 -11.09
C ILE A 237 13.00 -13.33 -10.50
N ARG A 238 13.35 -14.36 -11.28
CA ARG A 238 14.23 -15.45 -10.82
C ARG A 238 15.60 -14.94 -10.39
N ARG A 239 16.24 -14.08 -11.18
CA ARG A 239 17.56 -13.49 -10.89
C ARG A 239 17.47 -12.57 -9.66
N ALA A 240 16.59 -11.58 -9.70
CA ALA A 240 16.47 -10.57 -8.66
C ALA A 240 16.10 -11.16 -7.28
N ARG A 241 15.28 -12.21 -7.24
CA ARG A 241 14.87 -12.85 -5.98
C ARG A 241 16.03 -13.57 -5.26
N ASN A 242 17.01 -14.08 -6.01
CA ASN A 242 18.08 -14.92 -5.46
C ASN A 242 19.35 -14.12 -5.11
N GLU A 243 19.55 -12.95 -5.71
CA GLU A 243 20.82 -12.21 -5.64
C GLU A 243 20.61 -10.75 -5.26
N ASP A 244 21.01 -10.38 -4.05
CA ASP A 244 20.87 -9.01 -3.53
C ASP A 244 21.69 -8.00 -4.35
N ALA A 245 22.92 -8.37 -4.70
CA ALA A 245 23.80 -7.57 -5.55
C ALA A 245 23.20 -7.30 -6.95
N VAL A 246 22.40 -8.22 -7.49
CA VAL A 246 21.69 -8.02 -8.77
C VAL A 246 20.61 -6.96 -8.63
N ARG A 247 19.89 -6.92 -7.51
CA ARG A 247 18.87 -5.88 -7.27
C ARG A 247 19.51 -4.50 -7.11
N GLU A 248 20.59 -4.43 -6.35
CA GLU A 248 21.35 -3.19 -6.15
C GLU A 248 21.95 -2.67 -7.46
N LEU A 249 22.57 -3.55 -8.25
CA LEU A 249 23.10 -3.17 -9.55
C LEU A 249 22.00 -2.76 -10.53
N GLY A 250 20.85 -3.44 -10.53
CA GLY A 250 19.69 -3.04 -11.33
C GLY A 250 19.17 -1.64 -10.95
N ALA A 251 19.09 -1.35 -9.65
CA ALA A 251 18.73 -0.01 -9.17
C ALA A 251 19.76 1.07 -9.57
N ARG A 252 21.06 0.75 -9.51
CA ARG A 252 22.11 1.64 -10.04
C ARG A 252 21.96 1.90 -11.53
N ILE A 253 21.65 0.88 -12.32
CA ILE A 253 21.40 1.05 -13.76
C ILE A 253 20.23 2.01 -13.98
N PHE A 254 19.13 1.95 -13.21
CA PHE A 254 18.06 2.93 -13.35
C PHE A 254 18.56 4.38 -13.19
N ALA A 255 19.44 4.63 -12.21
CA ALA A 255 20.02 5.96 -11.98
C ALA A 255 20.97 6.39 -13.09
N GLU A 256 21.85 5.50 -13.53
CA GLU A 256 22.82 5.76 -14.61
C GLU A 256 22.16 5.98 -15.98
N GLU A 257 20.98 5.38 -16.22
CA GLU A 257 20.16 5.61 -17.40
C GLU A 257 19.35 6.92 -17.31
N GLY A 258 19.46 7.66 -16.20
CA GLY A 258 18.74 8.92 -15.98
C GLY A 258 17.24 8.75 -15.72
N TRP A 259 16.81 7.56 -15.30
CA TRP A 259 15.38 7.25 -15.13
C TRP A 259 14.85 7.58 -13.73
N VAL A 260 15.65 8.17 -12.85
CA VAL A 260 15.28 8.34 -11.44
C VAL A 260 14.98 9.79 -11.14
N ARG A 261 13.83 10.04 -10.51
CA ARG A 261 13.50 11.32 -9.89
C ARG A 261 13.35 11.13 -8.38
N ALA A 262 14.13 11.87 -7.61
CA ALA A 262 13.98 11.93 -6.16
C ALA A 262 12.60 12.47 -5.77
N GLU A 263 12.11 12.07 -4.59
CA GLU A 263 10.88 12.62 -4.03
C GLU A 263 11.19 13.75 -3.04
N GLU A 264 10.83 14.97 -3.43
CA GLU A 264 11.15 16.22 -2.72
C GLU A 264 9.90 17.03 -2.34
N GLY A 265 8.73 16.71 -2.89
CA GLY A 265 7.49 17.45 -2.69
C GLY A 265 6.59 16.90 -1.57
N LEU A 266 6.85 15.67 -1.11
CA LEU A 266 6.15 15.08 0.04
C LEU A 266 6.85 15.46 1.37
N PRO A 267 6.11 15.51 2.49
CA PRO A 267 6.69 15.89 3.78
C PRO A 267 7.86 14.99 4.22
N GLY A 268 8.69 15.51 5.12
CA GLY A 268 9.74 14.76 5.80
C GLY A 268 9.20 13.70 6.76
N ALA A 269 10.08 12.89 7.34
CA ALA A 269 9.70 11.95 8.39
C ALA A 269 9.10 12.72 9.59
N SER A 270 8.03 12.18 10.18
CA SER A 270 7.39 12.80 11.35
C SER A 270 8.33 12.76 12.55
N GLY A 271 8.66 13.93 13.12
CA GLY A 271 9.44 14.05 14.36
C GLY A 271 8.61 13.99 15.65
N GLN A 272 7.28 13.88 15.54
CA GLN A 272 6.36 13.69 16.66
C GLN A 272 5.97 12.21 16.77
N GLY A 273 5.54 11.78 17.97
CA GLY A 273 5.00 10.44 18.19
C GLY A 273 3.86 10.10 17.24
N ASP A 274 3.55 8.81 17.09
CA ASP A 274 2.53 8.35 16.15
C ASP A 274 1.14 8.86 16.56
N LEU A 275 0.56 9.75 15.76
CA LEU A 275 -0.77 10.31 15.97
C LEU A 275 -1.85 9.29 15.58
N SER A 276 -2.81 9.09 16.47
CA SER A 276 -3.98 8.26 16.23
C SER A 276 -5.01 8.98 15.35
N HIS A 277 -5.97 8.22 14.83
CA HIS A 277 -7.06 8.73 14.02
C HIS A 277 -7.88 9.80 14.76
N ALA A 278 -8.11 9.62 16.06
CA ALA A 278 -8.80 10.60 16.88
C ALA A 278 -8.00 11.90 17.03
N GLU A 279 -6.68 11.83 17.19
CA GLU A 279 -5.81 13.01 17.29
C GLU A 279 -5.64 13.73 15.93
N LEU A 280 -5.78 12.99 14.83
CA LEU A 280 -5.77 13.52 13.47
C LEU A 280 -7.14 14.02 13.01
N SER A 281 -8.20 13.75 13.76
CA SER A 281 -9.54 14.23 13.41
C SER A 281 -9.71 15.66 13.93
N PRO A 282 -10.31 16.57 13.14
CA PRO A 282 -10.57 17.94 13.58
C PRO A 282 -11.55 18.00 14.76
#